data_AF-A0A7Y0ZDL3-F1
#
_entry.id   AF-A0A7Y0ZDL3-F1
#
_cell.length_a   1.000
_cell.length_b   1.000
_cell.length_c   1.000
_cell.angle_alpha   90.00
_cell.angle_beta   90.00
_cell.angle_gamma   90.00
#
_symmetry.space_group_name_H-M   'P 1'
#
loop_
_entity.id
_entity.type
_entity.pdbx_description
1 polymer ?
#
loop_
_entity_poly.entity_id
_entity_poly.type
_entity_poly.pdbx_seq_one_letter_code
_entity_poly.pdbx_strand_id
1 'polypeptide(L)'
;MSIKSPVFTEAQVGAALAQAAGLIFHPQLFRPMPKITLGEVGAPSQTEPPADDWSGKIASSFVRLPVFADFIQRCAADAHKALSNDDPRVNPAGMKADEMCSSSHAQTVLARVRDELIKNPYDVKWIGVVVFALIRTLEETVDNATTSGDKSDMSFAVSMMNSSLVAADAWELGFVTKRTFTVPQIETSLRKHISERVVIALASMVAVDPGAAFFNEHAPVRLH
;
A
#
# COMPACT_ATOMS: atom_id res chain seq x y z
N MET A 1 -9.64 25.13 -4.81
CA MET A 1 -10.59 24.77 -3.75
C MET A 1 -10.02 23.56 -3.02
N SER A 2 -9.84 23.63 -1.70
CA SER A 2 -9.33 22.51 -0.91
C SER A 2 -10.43 21.46 -0.79
N ILE A 3 -10.30 20.36 -1.54
CA ILE A 3 -11.16 19.18 -1.35
C ILE A 3 -10.78 18.62 0.01
N LYS A 4 -11.69 18.70 0.99
CA LYS A 4 -11.47 18.06 2.29
C LYS A 4 -11.34 16.55 2.04
N SER A 5 -10.24 15.95 2.48
CA SER A 5 -10.07 14.51 2.42
C SER A 5 -11.24 13.82 3.13
N PRO A 6 -11.71 12.66 2.63
CA PRO A 6 -12.78 11.92 3.27
C PRO A 6 -12.36 11.51 4.68
N VAL A 7 -13.25 11.65 5.66
CA VAL A 7 -12.99 11.20 7.03
C VAL A 7 -13.56 9.79 7.18
N PHE A 8 -12.69 8.78 7.16
CA PHE A 8 -13.09 7.39 7.38
C PHE A 8 -13.03 7.04 8.87
N THR A 9 -14.01 6.26 9.34
CA THR A 9 -13.99 5.73 10.70
C THR A 9 -13.03 4.56 10.84
N GLU A 10 -12.57 4.28 12.06
CA GLU A 10 -11.73 3.11 12.35
C GLU A 10 -12.37 1.80 11.86
N ALA A 11 -13.69 1.66 12.00
CA ALA A 11 -14.42 0.49 11.54
C ALA A 11 -14.43 0.36 10.00
N GLN A 12 -14.62 1.48 9.27
CA GLN A 12 -14.56 1.47 7.81
C GLN A 12 -13.17 1.06 7.31
N VAL A 13 -12.13 1.64 7.90
CA VAL A 13 -10.74 1.33 7.55
C VAL A 13 -10.39 -0.12 7.92
N GLY A 14 -10.80 -0.57 9.11
CA GLY A 14 -10.58 -1.94 9.57
C GLY A 14 -11.22 -2.98 8.65
N ALA A 15 -12.47 -2.77 8.21
CA ALA A 15 -13.13 -3.66 7.28
C ALA A 15 -12.42 -3.74 5.92
N ALA A 16 -12.05 -2.59 5.35
CA ALA A 16 -11.33 -2.54 4.07
C ALA A 16 -9.95 -3.22 4.16
N LEU A 17 -9.23 -3.00 5.25
CA LEU A 17 -7.93 -3.63 5.49
C LEU A 17 -8.05 -5.13 5.78
N ALA A 18 -9.10 -5.57 6.48
CA ALA A 18 -9.34 -7.00 6.72
C ALA A 18 -9.57 -7.75 5.40
N GLN A 19 -10.32 -7.15 4.47
CA GLN A 19 -10.51 -7.71 3.13
C GLN A 19 -9.22 -7.69 2.30
N ALA A 20 -8.44 -6.62 2.38
CA ALA A 20 -7.18 -6.50 1.68
C ALA A 20 -6.07 -7.40 2.26
N ALA A 21 -6.12 -7.76 3.55
CA ALA A 21 -5.07 -8.49 4.25
C ALA A 21 -4.74 -9.83 3.57
N GLY A 22 -5.76 -10.56 3.10
CA GLY A 22 -5.56 -11.82 2.38
C GLY A 22 -4.78 -11.66 1.06
N LEU A 23 -4.86 -10.48 0.43
CA LEU A 23 -4.12 -10.13 -0.78
C LEU A 23 -2.73 -9.57 -0.44
N ILE A 24 -2.62 -8.75 0.61
CA ILE A 24 -1.37 -8.16 1.07
C ILE A 24 -0.36 -9.21 1.52
N PHE A 25 -0.84 -10.14 2.34
CA PHE A 25 -0.04 -11.21 2.94
C PHE A 25 -0.15 -12.53 2.18
N HIS A 26 -0.65 -12.51 0.94
CA HIS A 26 -0.74 -13.71 0.14
C HIS A 26 0.66 -14.34 -0.03
N PRO A 27 0.84 -15.67 0.15
CA PRO A 27 2.15 -16.31 0.12
C PRO A 27 2.96 -16.12 -1.18
N GLN A 28 2.28 -15.87 -2.30
CA GLN A 28 2.92 -15.60 -3.59
C GLN A 28 3.47 -14.17 -3.71
N LEU A 29 2.99 -13.24 -2.87
CA LEU A 29 3.33 -11.81 -2.95
C LEU A 29 4.15 -11.36 -1.76
N PHE A 30 3.79 -11.80 -0.55
CA PHE A 30 4.49 -11.40 0.66
C PHE A 30 5.85 -12.07 0.78
N ARG A 31 6.84 -11.27 1.09
CA ARG A 31 8.23 -11.72 1.28
C ARG A 31 8.74 -11.14 2.59
N PRO A 32 9.29 -11.98 3.50
CA PRO A 32 9.99 -11.48 4.67
C PRO A 32 11.17 -10.62 4.23
N MET A 33 11.22 -9.36 4.68
CA MET A 33 12.30 -8.44 4.36
C MET A 33 13.35 -8.41 5.46
N PRO A 34 14.64 -8.22 5.14
CA PRO A 34 15.64 -7.95 6.16
C PRO A 34 15.34 -6.63 6.88
N LYS A 35 15.49 -6.63 8.20
CA LYS A 35 15.53 -5.40 9.00
C LYS A 35 16.93 -4.80 8.93
N ILE A 36 17.05 -3.64 8.31
CA ILE A 36 18.30 -2.87 8.24
C ILE A 36 18.49 -2.22 9.62
N THR A 37 19.62 -2.45 10.28
CA THR A 37 19.97 -1.85 11.57
C THR A 37 21.11 -0.84 11.43
N LEU A 38 21.05 0.25 12.20
CA LEU A 38 22.16 1.20 12.28
C LEU A 38 23.28 0.63 13.16
N GLY A 39 24.41 0.31 12.54
CA GLY A 39 25.69 0.15 13.23
C GLY A 39 25.99 -1.20 13.91
N GLU A 40 25.15 -2.23 13.84
CA GLU A 40 25.41 -3.49 14.56
C GLU A 40 25.63 -4.75 13.72
N VAL A 41 26.66 -5.47 14.17
CA VAL A 41 27.01 -6.87 13.92
C VAL A 41 26.12 -7.73 14.83
N GLY A 42 25.21 -8.49 14.23
CA GLY A 42 24.27 -9.39 14.89
C GLY A 42 23.57 -10.26 13.86
N ALA A 43 22.77 -11.25 14.29
CA ALA A 43 22.02 -12.09 13.36
C ALA A 43 21.03 -11.24 12.55
N PRO A 44 20.93 -11.44 11.22
CA PRO A 44 19.95 -10.72 10.40
C PRO A 44 18.53 -10.95 10.96
N SER A 45 17.86 -9.87 11.37
CA SER A 45 16.44 -9.93 11.71
C SER A 45 15.63 -9.77 10.42
N GLN A 46 14.49 -10.46 10.34
CA GLN A 46 13.53 -10.29 9.25
C GLN A 46 12.25 -9.67 9.78
N THR A 47 11.46 -9.07 8.89
CA THR A 47 10.09 -8.67 9.19
C THR A 47 9.32 -9.85 9.76
N GLU A 48 8.68 -9.61 10.89
CA GLU A 48 7.83 -10.61 11.53
C GLU A 48 6.60 -10.90 10.66
N PRO A 49 5.96 -12.07 10.83
CA PRO A 49 4.67 -12.33 10.20
C PRO A 49 3.62 -11.30 10.65
N PRO A 50 2.55 -11.11 9.86
CA PRO A 50 1.49 -10.19 10.22
C PRO A 50 0.85 -10.57 11.56
N ALA A 51 0.50 -9.57 12.38
CA ALA A 51 -0.20 -9.79 13.63
C ALA A 51 -1.61 -10.40 13.42
N ASP A 52 -2.10 -11.20 14.37
CA ASP A 52 -3.43 -11.82 14.30
C ASP A 52 -4.58 -10.81 14.10
N ASP A 53 -4.45 -9.60 14.68
CA ASP A 53 -5.37 -8.46 14.48
C ASP A 53 -4.68 -7.32 13.72
N TRP A 54 -3.98 -7.65 12.64
CA TRP A 54 -3.26 -6.67 11.82
C TRP A 54 -4.18 -5.53 11.35
N SER A 55 -5.33 -5.87 10.80
CA SER A 55 -6.27 -4.89 10.22
C SER A 55 -6.81 -3.91 11.26
N GLY A 56 -7.19 -4.38 12.46
CA GLY A 56 -7.65 -3.53 13.56
C GLY A 56 -6.54 -2.60 14.06
N LYS A 57 -5.32 -3.11 14.23
CA LYS A 57 -4.18 -2.31 14.68
C LYS A 57 -3.76 -1.22 13.68
N ILE A 58 -3.75 -1.52 12.38
CA ILE A 58 -3.45 -0.53 11.35
C ILE A 58 -4.58 0.49 11.23
N ALA A 59 -5.85 0.07 11.32
CA ALA A 59 -6.98 1.01 11.34
C ALA A 59 -6.94 1.95 12.55
N SER A 60 -6.58 1.45 13.72
CA SER A 60 -6.39 2.27 14.92
C SER A 60 -5.25 3.27 14.74
N SER A 61 -4.14 2.81 14.16
CA SER A 61 -3.00 3.68 13.82
C SER A 61 -3.39 4.76 12.81
N PHE A 62 -4.18 4.44 11.79
CA PHE A 62 -4.71 5.40 10.82
C PHE A 62 -5.49 6.52 11.52
N VAL A 63 -6.41 6.20 12.41
CA VAL A 63 -7.21 7.23 13.11
C VAL A 63 -6.37 8.03 14.11
N ARG A 64 -5.39 7.40 14.78
CA ARG A 64 -4.61 8.01 15.86
C ARG A 64 -3.37 8.78 15.39
N LEU A 65 -2.87 8.52 14.18
CA LEU A 65 -1.66 9.13 13.63
C LEU A 65 -2.01 10.02 12.43
N PRO A 66 -2.25 11.34 12.62
CA PRO A 66 -2.67 12.24 11.55
C PRO A 66 -1.72 12.26 10.35
N VAL A 67 -0.40 12.16 10.61
CA VAL A 67 0.63 12.13 9.56
C VAL A 67 0.49 10.89 8.68
N PHE A 68 0.15 9.74 9.26
CA PHE A 68 -0.06 8.50 8.52
C PHE A 68 -1.36 8.55 7.71
N ALA A 69 -2.47 8.98 8.32
CA ALA A 69 -3.74 9.14 7.60
C ALA A 69 -3.63 10.12 6.42
N ASP A 70 -3.05 11.30 6.65
CA ASP A 70 -2.90 12.31 5.61
C ASP A 70 -2.00 11.81 4.47
N PHE A 71 -0.91 11.10 4.78
CA PHE A 71 -0.07 10.47 3.77
C PHE A 71 -0.84 9.46 2.91
N ILE A 72 -1.56 8.53 3.52
CA ILE A 72 -2.33 7.50 2.80
C ILE A 72 -3.43 8.14 1.95
N GLN A 73 -4.13 9.15 2.47
CA GLN A 73 -5.20 9.85 1.73
C GLN A 73 -4.65 10.65 0.55
N ARG A 74 -3.49 11.29 0.68
CA ARG A 74 -2.82 11.96 -0.44
C ARG A 74 -2.35 10.97 -1.48
N CYS A 75 -1.81 9.82 -1.06
CA CYS A 75 -1.46 8.73 -1.98
C CYS A 75 -2.68 8.22 -2.74
N ALA A 76 -3.83 8.05 -2.07
CA ALA A 76 -5.09 7.67 -2.73
C ALA A 76 -5.54 8.71 -3.77
N ALA A 77 -5.47 9.99 -3.43
CA ALA A 77 -5.83 11.07 -4.34
C ALA A 77 -4.92 11.14 -5.58
N ASP A 78 -3.62 10.89 -5.43
CA ASP A 78 -2.69 10.87 -6.56
C ASP A 78 -2.80 9.57 -7.36
N ALA A 79 -3.00 8.44 -6.70
CA ALA A 79 -3.26 7.16 -7.35
C ALA A 79 -4.55 7.20 -8.18
N HIS A 80 -5.60 7.88 -7.70
CA HIS A 80 -6.82 8.11 -8.47
C HIS A 80 -6.53 8.90 -9.76
N LYS A 81 -5.76 9.98 -9.67
CA LYS A 81 -5.34 10.77 -10.84
C LYS A 81 -4.50 9.93 -11.80
N ALA A 82 -3.55 9.16 -11.27
CA ALA A 82 -2.69 8.27 -12.06
C ALA A 82 -3.56 7.24 -12.81
N LEU A 83 -4.43 6.52 -12.09
CA LEU A 83 -5.32 5.49 -12.66
C LEU A 83 -6.32 6.05 -13.69
N SER A 84 -6.77 7.30 -13.50
CA SER A 84 -7.66 8.00 -14.43
C SER A 84 -6.97 8.44 -15.71
N ASN A 85 -5.67 8.77 -15.63
CA ASN A 85 -4.85 9.19 -16.77
C ASN A 85 -4.05 8.04 -17.39
N ASP A 86 -4.04 6.88 -16.75
CA ASP A 86 -3.31 5.70 -17.18
C ASP A 86 -3.84 5.22 -18.53
N ASP A 87 -3.02 5.34 -19.57
CA ASP A 87 -3.23 4.59 -20.80
C ASP A 87 -2.79 3.15 -20.51
N PRO A 88 -3.69 2.15 -20.52
CA PRO A 88 -3.32 0.75 -20.26
C PRO A 88 -2.23 0.21 -21.21
N ARG A 89 -1.88 0.96 -22.27
CA ARG A 89 -0.81 0.64 -23.22
C ARG A 89 0.55 1.24 -22.87
N VAL A 90 0.61 2.23 -21.98
CA VAL A 90 1.82 3.01 -21.66
C VAL A 90 2.13 2.87 -20.16
N ASN A 91 2.71 1.73 -19.79
CA ASN A 91 3.22 1.53 -18.44
C ASN A 91 4.71 1.91 -18.37
N PRO A 92 5.13 2.86 -17.52
CA PRO A 92 6.54 3.22 -17.35
C PRO A 92 7.40 2.14 -16.68
N ALA A 93 6.81 1.10 -16.08
CA ALA A 93 7.53 0.04 -15.35
C ALA A 93 7.66 -1.31 -16.09
N GLY A 94 7.33 -1.38 -17.39
CA GLY A 94 7.79 -2.47 -18.26
C GLY A 94 7.08 -3.82 -18.17
N MET A 95 6.01 -3.97 -17.38
CA MET A 95 5.07 -5.10 -17.49
C MET A 95 3.66 -4.57 -17.67
N LYS A 96 2.93 -5.01 -18.70
CA LYS A 96 1.55 -4.57 -18.87
C LYS A 96 0.62 -5.35 -17.93
N ALA A 97 -0.44 -4.72 -17.44
CA ALA A 97 -1.35 -5.35 -16.47
C ALA A 97 -2.04 -6.63 -17.00
N ASP A 98 -2.25 -6.72 -18.32
CA ASP A 98 -2.70 -7.92 -19.04
C ASP A 98 -1.67 -9.06 -19.02
N GLU A 99 -0.37 -8.75 -18.90
CA GLU A 99 0.68 -9.76 -18.73
C GLU A 99 0.64 -10.39 -17.33
N MET A 100 0.22 -9.63 -16.30
CA MET A 100 0.04 -10.15 -14.94
C MET A 100 -1.29 -10.90 -14.78
N CYS A 101 -2.37 -10.36 -15.34
CA CYS A 101 -3.69 -10.97 -15.32
C CYS A 101 -3.90 -11.84 -16.58
N SER A 102 -3.34 -13.05 -16.57
CA SER A 102 -3.35 -13.94 -17.75
C SER A 102 -4.70 -14.63 -18.02
N SER A 103 -5.59 -14.73 -17.02
CA SER A 103 -6.92 -15.33 -17.20
C SER A 103 -7.98 -14.29 -17.61
N SER A 104 -8.91 -14.67 -18.47
CA SER A 104 -10.03 -13.81 -18.89
C SER A 104 -10.89 -13.33 -17.70
N HIS A 105 -11.03 -14.18 -16.68
CA HIS A 105 -11.71 -13.82 -15.44
C HIS A 105 -10.96 -12.73 -14.67
N ALA A 106 -9.65 -12.87 -14.46
CA ALA A 106 -8.83 -11.85 -13.80
C ALA A 106 -8.83 -10.52 -14.56
N GLN A 107 -8.74 -10.55 -15.89
CA GLN A 107 -8.84 -9.33 -16.71
C GLN A 107 -10.19 -8.62 -16.55
N THR A 108 -11.28 -9.39 -16.47
CA THR A 108 -12.63 -8.85 -16.26
C THR A 108 -12.76 -8.21 -14.88
N VAL A 109 -12.25 -8.87 -13.83
CA VAL A 109 -12.26 -8.34 -12.46
C VAL A 109 -11.41 -7.07 -12.37
N LEU A 110 -10.21 -7.06 -12.95
CA LEU A 110 -9.32 -5.90 -12.95
C LEU A 110 -9.97 -4.69 -13.62
N ALA A 111 -10.57 -4.88 -14.80
CA ALA A 111 -11.27 -3.81 -15.51
C ALA A 111 -12.43 -3.25 -14.67
N ARG A 112 -13.25 -4.13 -14.07
CA ARG A 112 -14.36 -3.72 -13.20
C ARG A 112 -13.89 -2.91 -12.00
N VAL A 113 -12.89 -3.40 -11.27
CA VAL A 113 -12.38 -2.76 -10.04
C VAL A 113 -11.72 -1.42 -10.37
N ARG A 114 -10.96 -1.35 -11.47
CA ARG A 114 -10.41 -0.09 -11.97
C ARG A 114 -11.50 0.94 -12.23
N ASP A 115 -12.54 0.57 -12.96
CA ASP A 115 -13.65 1.46 -13.27
C ASP A 115 -14.40 1.93 -12.01
N GLU A 116 -14.58 1.04 -11.03
CA GLU A 116 -15.22 1.36 -9.75
C GLU A 116 -14.39 2.40 -8.97
N LEU A 117 -13.07 2.19 -8.85
CA LEU A 117 -12.17 3.08 -8.14
C LEU A 117 -12.04 4.46 -8.81
N ILE A 118 -12.04 4.51 -10.15
CA ILE A 118 -12.05 5.78 -10.91
C ILE A 118 -13.36 6.53 -10.67
N LYS A 119 -14.51 5.85 -10.69
CA LYS A 119 -15.83 6.46 -10.47
C LYS A 119 -16.05 6.89 -9.02
N ASN A 120 -15.42 6.20 -8.07
CA ASN A 120 -15.57 6.43 -6.63
C ASN A 120 -14.22 6.82 -5.97
N PRO A 121 -13.75 8.07 -6.16
CA PRO A 121 -12.47 8.52 -5.58
C PRO A 121 -12.43 8.53 -4.04
N TYR A 122 -13.59 8.45 -3.38
CA TYR A 122 -13.71 8.45 -1.92
C TYR A 122 -14.07 7.07 -1.35
N ASP A 123 -13.92 6.00 -2.13
CA ASP A 123 -14.09 4.64 -1.65
C ASP A 123 -12.99 4.28 -0.62
N VAL A 124 -13.38 3.66 0.49
CA VAL A 124 -12.45 3.19 1.52
C VAL A 124 -11.52 2.09 1.00
N LYS A 125 -11.87 1.38 -0.08
CA LYS A 125 -10.99 0.42 -0.76
C LYS A 125 -9.66 1.03 -1.18
N TRP A 126 -9.62 2.33 -1.48
CA TRP A 126 -8.38 3.04 -1.76
C TRP A 126 -7.33 2.86 -0.67
N ILE A 127 -7.76 2.77 0.60
CA ILE A 127 -6.85 2.53 1.72
C ILE A 127 -6.17 1.17 1.58
N GLY A 128 -6.92 0.10 1.26
CA GLY A 128 -6.36 -1.23 1.05
C GLY A 128 -5.38 -1.28 -0.11
N VAL A 129 -5.72 -0.66 -1.24
CA VAL A 129 -4.87 -0.60 -2.44
C VAL A 129 -3.58 0.17 -2.15
N VAL A 130 -3.68 1.34 -1.50
CA VAL A 130 -2.51 2.18 -1.18
C VAL A 130 -1.61 1.51 -0.16
N VAL A 131 -2.17 0.86 0.88
CA VAL A 131 -1.37 0.14 1.87
C VAL A 131 -0.66 -1.05 1.23
N PHE A 132 -1.31 -1.78 0.32
CA PHE A 132 -0.66 -2.81 -0.47
C PHE A 132 0.50 -2.25 -1.30
N ALA A 133 0.25 -1.19 -2.07
CA ALA A 133 1.27 -0.55 -2.92
C ALA A 133 2.44 0.02 -2.09
N LEU A 134 2.16 0.57 -0.91
CA LEU A 134 3.17 1.04 0.04
C LEU A 134 4.04 -0.12 0.51
N ILE A 135 3.45 -1.22 1.00
CA ILE A 135 4.22 -2.38 1.47
C ILE A 135 5.11 -2.93 0.36
N ARG A 136 4.59 -3.13 -0.86
CA ARG A 136 5.39 -3.61 -2.01
C ARG A 136 6.50 -2.65 -2.39
N THR A 137 6.25 -1.34 -2.36
CA THR A 137 7.26 -0.30 -2.61
C THR A 137 8.38 -0.36 -1.57
N LEU A 138 8.04 -0.52 -0.30
CA LEU A 138 9.02 -0.62 0.77
C LEU A 138 9.84 -1.90 0.65
N GLU A 139 9.21 -3.05 0.35
CA GLU A 139 9.91 -4.32 0.15
C GLU A 139 10.94 -4.24 -0.98
N GLU A 140 10.57 -3.71 -2.14
CA GLU A 140 11.50 -3.54 -3.25
C GLU A 140 12.63 -2.57 -2.92
N THR A 141 12.33 -1.50 -2.19
CA THR A 141 13.36 -0.55 -1.74
C THR A 141 14.35 -1.22 -0.78
N VAL A 142 13.86 -2.05 0.14
CA VAL A 142 14.70 -2.80 1.09
C VAL A 142 15.54 -3.87 0.37
N ASP A 143 14.97 -4.58 -0.59
CA ASP A 143 15.68 -5.59 -1.39
C ASP A 143 16.80 -4.96 -2.22
N ASN A 144 16.52 -3.82 -2.86
CA ASN A 144 17.52 -3.05 -3.60
C ASN A 144 18.63 -2.50 -2.69
N ALA A 145 18.27 -1.97 -1.51
CA ALA A 145 19.24 -1.49 -0.53
C ALA A 145 20.13 -2.64 -0.03
N THR A 146 19.55 -3.81 0.23
CA THR A 146 20.29 -5.00 0.67
C THR A 146 21.25 -5.48 -0.42
N THR A 147 20.78 -5.56 -1.66
CA THR A 147 21.57 -6.02 -2.82
C THR A 147 22.72 -5.06 -3.15
N SER A 148 22.48 -3.75 -3.04
CA SER A 148 23.50 -2.72 -3.28
C SER A 148 24.42 -2.45 -2.07
N GLY A 149 24.08 -2.98 -0.90
CA GLY A 149 24.79 -2.71 0.35
C GLY A 149 24.55 -1.32 0.93
N ASP A 150 23.48 -0.62 0.52
CA ASP A 150 23.10 0.68 1.08
C ASP A 150 22.60 0.55 2.53
N LYS A 151 23.24 1.29 3.42
CA LYS A 151 22.90 1.38 4.86
C LYS A 151 22.60 2.81 5.28
N SER A 152 22.15 3.64 4.35
CA SER A 152 21.73 5.01 4.63
C SER A 152 20.58 5.06 5.65
N ASP A 153 20.43 6.22 6.31
CA ASP A 153 19.29 6.51 7.19
C ASP A 153 17.93 6.33 6.48
N MET A 154 17.91 6.53 5.16
CA MET A 154 16.72 6.35 4.34
C MET A 154 16.35 4.87 4.20
N SER A 155 17.31 4.02 3.83
CA SER A 155 17.11 2.57 3.73
C SER A 155 16.76 1.96 5.10
N PHE A 156 17.35 2.48 6.17
CA PHE A 156 16.95 2.16 7.55
C PHE A 156 15.49 2.54 7.83
N ALA A 157 15.09 3.77 7.54
CA ALA A 157 13.73 4.25 7.81
C ALA A 157 12.66 3.51 7.00
N VAL A 158 12.96 3.16 5.74
CA VAL A 158 12.08 2.33 4.88
C VAL A 158 11.95 0.92 5.46
N SER A 159 13.05 0.30 5.86
CA SER A 159 13.04 -1.04 6.46
C SER A 159 12.25 -1.08 7.78
N MET A 160 12.44 -0.08 8.65
CA MET A 160 11.64 0.07 9.86
C MET A 160 10.16 0.25 9.54
N MET A 161 9.81 1.11 8.58
CA MET A 161 8.42 1.32 8.19
C MET A 161 7.76 0.04 7.66
N ASN A 162 8.48 -0.74 6.86
CA ASN A 162 7.99 -2.03 6.38
C ASN A 162 7.74 -2.98 7.55
N SER A 163 8.70 -3.12 8.45
CA SER A 163 8.57 -3.94 9.66
C SER A 163 7.37 -3.53 10.51
N SER A 164 7.24 -2.24 10.84
CA SER A 164 6.16 -1.76 11.70
C SER A 164 4.79 -1.87 11.04
N LEU A 165 4.70 -1.69 9.71
CA LEU A 165 3.47 -1.94 8.95
C LEU A 165 3.09 -3.41 8.99
N VAL A 166 4.02 -4.33 8.72
CA VAL A 166 3.73 -5.77 8.67
C VAL A 166 3.38 -6.30 10.07
N ALA A 167 4.17 -5.97 11.09
CA ALA A 167 3.90 -6.37 12.48
C ALA A 167 2.70 -5.64 13.12
N ALA A 168 2.19 -4.59 12.45
CA ALA A 168 1.22 -3.65 12.99
C ALA A 168 1.63 -3.05 14.35
N ASP A 169 2.91 -2.68 14.47
CA ASP A 169 3.44 -1.97 15.63
C ASP A 169 3.10 -0.48 15.53
N ALA A 170 2.05 -0.07 16.23
CA ALA A 170 1.58 1.31 16.23
C ALA A 170 2.60 2.31 16.80
N TRP A 171 3.45 1.89 17.75
CA TRP A 171 4.43 2.78 18.37
C TRP A 171 5.58 3.06 17.41
N GLU A 172 6.15 2.02 16.82
CA GLU A 172 7.21 2.16 15.82
C GLU A 172 6.67 2.86 14.56
N LEU A 173 5.45 2.53 14.13
CA LEU A 173 4.81 3.19 12.99
C LEU A 173 4.64 4.69 13.24
N GLY A 174 4.22 5.10 14.45
CA GLY A 174 4.15 6.51 14.82
C GLY A 174 5.51 7.21 14.80
N PHE A 175 6.56 6.53 15.30
CA PHE A 175 7.92 7.08 15.29
C PHE A 175 8.48 7.23 13.88
N VAL A 176 8.38 6.18 13.06
CA VAL A 176 8.95 6.16 11.71
C VAL A 176 8.18 7.07 10.76
N THR A 177 6.84 7.11 10.81
CA THR A 177 6.05 8.03 9.97
C THR A 177 6.36 9.49 10.31
N LYS A 178 6.54 9.82 11.59
CA LYS A 178 6.96 11.16 12.01
C LYS A 178 8.38 11.50 11.56
N ARG A 179 9.30 10.54 11.40
CA ARG A 179 10.65 10.81 10.90
C ARG A 179 10.72 10.85 9.38
N THR A 180 10.00 9.96 8.70
CA THR A 180 10.08 9.75 7.26
C THR A 180 9.18 10.73 6.50
N PHE A 181 7.94 10.94 6.95
CA PHE A 181 6.97 11.76 6.21
C PHE A 181 7.05 13.25 6.53
N THR A 182 7.78 13.66 7.57
CA THR A 182 8.05 15.08 7.82
C THR A 182 9.19 15.63 6.96
N VAL A 183 9.92 14.77 6.25
CA VAL A 183 10.94 15.18 5.27
C VAL A 183 10.26 15.26 3.90
N PRO A 184 10.00 16.46 3.36
CA PRO A 184 9.14 16.62 2.18
C PRO A 184 9.64 15.87 0.94
N GLN A 185 10.96 15.80 0.74
CA GLN A 185 11.55 15.09 -0.40
C GLN A 185 11.26 13.59 -0.33
N ILE A 186 11.34 13.00 0.86
CA ILE A 186 11.08 11.57 1.07
C ILE A 186 9.60 11.29 0.89
N GLU A 187 8.74 12.07 1.55
CA GLU A 187 7.28 11.95 1.43
C GLU A 187 6.84 12.04 -0.03
N THR A 188 7.27 13.07 -0.75
CA THR A 188 6.81 13.32 -2.12
C THR A 188 7.37 12.29 -3.09
N SER A 189 8.63 11.85 -2.91
CA SER A 189 9.21 10.77 -3.70
C SER A 189 8.43 9.46 -3.52
N LEU A 190 8.15 9.08 -2.27
CA LEU A 190 7.43 7.87 -1.95
C LEU A 190 5.98 7.92 -2.45
N ARG A 191 5.27 9.03 -2.22
CA ARG A 191 3.90 9.25 -2.72
C ARG A 191 3.83 9.14 -4.24
N LYS A 192 4.78 9.77 -4.95
CA LYS A 192 4.88 9.68 -6.41
C LYS A 192 5.06 8.22 -6.83
N HIS A 193 6.03 7.51 -6.24
CA HIS A 193 6.32 6.12 -6.60
C HIS A 193 5.13 5.18 -6.34
N ILE A 194 4.42 5.35 -5.22
CA ILE A 194 3.19 4.61 -4.92
C ILE A 194 2.10 4.90 -5.96
N SER A 195 1.88 6.17 -6.28
CA SER A 195 0.83 6.57 -7.22
C SER A 195 1.08 6.02 -8.63
N GLU A 196 2.32 6.01 -9.10
CA GLU A 196 2.72 5.48 -10.41
C GLU A 196 2.59 3.95 -10.49
N ARG A 197 2.62 3.27 -9.34
CA ARG A 197 2.55 1.80 -9.26
C ARG A 197 1.18 1.25 -8.88
N VAL A 198 0.19 2.10 -8.67
CA VAL A 198 -1.14 1.63 -8.21
C VAL A 198 -1.79 0.65 -9.20
N VAL A 199 -1.54 0.81 -10.50
CA VAL A 199 -2.04 -0.07 -11.55
C VAL A 199 -1.44 -1.48 -11.42
N ILE A 200 -0.12 -1.55 -11.23
CA ILE A 200 0.59 -2.82 -11.01
C ILE A 200 0.15 -3.45 -9.70
N ALA A 201 -0.04 -2.64 -8.65
CA ALA A 201 -0.54 -3.09 -7.37
C ALA A 201 -1.91 -3.76 -7.53
N LEU A 202 -2.87 -3.09 -8.17
CA LEU A 202 -4.20 -3.64 -8.46
C LEU A 202 -4.13 -4.92 -9.29
N ALA A 203 -3.34 -4.93 -10.37
CA ALA A 203 -3.16 -6.10 -11.22
C ALA A 203 -2.55 -7.29 -10.45
N SER A 204 -1.60 -7.03 -9.56
CA SER A 204 -0.99 -8.06 -8.70
C SER A 204 -2.01 -8.65 -7.73
N MET A 205 -2.81 -7.81 -7.09
CA MET A 205 -3.85 -8.25 -6.17
C MET A 205 -4.87 -9.13 -6.91
N VAL A 206 -5.32 -8.72 -8.10
CA VAL A 206 -6.31 -9.48 -8.90
C VAL A 206 -5.72 -10.75 -9.50
N ALA A 207 -4.46 -10.74 -9.94
CA ALA A 207 -3.80 -11.91 -10.53
C ALA A 207 -3.69 -13.07 -9.54
N VAL A 208 -3.54 -12.75 -8.25
CA VAL A 208 -3.30 -13.73 -7.20
C VAL A 208 -4.59 -14.33 -6.65
N ASP A 209 -5.63 -13.52 -6.46
CA ASP A 209 -6.96 -14.02 -6.12
C ASP A 209 -8.06 -13.13 -6.72
N PRO A 210 -8.50 -13.39 -7.96
CA PRO A 210 -9.57 -12.62 -8.58
C PRO A 210 -10.93 -12.83 -7.88
N GLY A 211 -11.06 -13.85 -7.03
CA GLY A 211 -12.26 -14.17 -6.25
C GLY A 211 -12.32 -13.47 -4.89
N ALA A 212 -11.28 -12.73 -4.49
CA ALA A 212 -11.20 -12.13 -3.17
C ALA A 212 -12.40 -11.21 -2.85
N ALA A 213 -12.89 -11.28 -1.61
CA ALA A 213 -14.02 -10.46 -1.14
C ALA A 213 -13.80 -8.96 -1.36
N PHE A 214 -12.55 -8.51 -1.24
CA PHE A 214 -12.11 -7.14 -1.51
C PHE A 214 -12.59 -6.58 -2.86
N PHE A 215 -12.68 -7.44 -3.89
CA PHE A 215 -13.11 -7.02 -5.23
C PHE A 215 -14.62 -7.11 -5.47
N ASN A 216 -15.35 -7.85 -4.62
CA ASN A 216 -16.74 -8.24 -4.87
C ASN A 216 -17.76 -7.39 -4.10
N GLU A 217 -17.38 -6.79 -2.97
CA GLU A 217 -18.22 -5.81 -2.28
C GLU A 217 -18.28 -4.52 -3.09
N HIS A 218 -19.46 -4.02 -3.42
CA HIS A 218 -19.59 -2.74 -4.13
C HIS A 218 -19.60 -1.60 -3.12
N ALA A 219 -18.93 -0.49 -3.42
CA ALA A 219 -19.08 0.73 -2.62
C ALA A 219 -20.58 1.06 -2.49
N PRO A 220 -21.10 1.37 -1.28
CA PRO A 220 -22.45 1.88 -1.18
C PRO A 220 -22.52 3.17 -2.00
N VAL A 221 -23.36 3.17 -3.05
CA VAL A 221 -23.63 4.35 -3.87
C VAL A 221 -24.35 5.36 -2.99
N ARG A 222 -23.61 6.18 -2.25
CA ARG A 222 -24.13 7.37 -1.57
C ARG A 222 -23.19 8.53 -1.84
N LEU A 223 -23.53 9.26 -2.90
CA LEU A 223 -23.17 10.65 -3.10
C LEU A 223 -23.88 11.48 -2.01
N HIS A 224 -23.10 12.15 -1.17
CA HIS A 224 -23.54 13.34 -0.44
C HIS A 224 -22.48 14.41 -0.58
#